data_AF-A0A7S3DJQ1-F1
#
_entry.id   AF-A0A7S3DJQ1-F1
#
_cell.length_a   1.000
_cell.length_b   1.000
_cell.length_c   1.000
_cell.angle_alpha   90.00
_cell.angle_beta   90.00
_cell.angle_gamma   90.00
#
_symmetry.space_group_name_H-M   'P 1'
#
loop_
_entity.id
_entity.type
_entity.pdbx_description
1 polymer ?
#
loop_
_entity_poly.entity_id
_entity_poly.type
_entity_poly.pdbx_seq_one_letter_code
_entity_poly.pdbx_strand_id
1 'polypeptide(L)'
;CGLMAPPKGFEKLEYLTGFGNTFSVEALPNALPFGHNTPQICKYSLYAEQLNGTAFTAPRAANQRSWLYRIQPSARHEPYSEEKSDLQFAPTVKTPPDQMRWDPLDMPSKDSRKNFIDGIVRVAESGDPSAKAGIAIYLYAANDSMVNKAFYNSDGDMLVVPQAGTHYVKTEFGLMVVKPGEIFVIQRGIRFSVLVDEEEEGIRGYICEVYGGHFKIPDLGPIGANGLANPQDFLTPKPYFEDEKVEYTVSTKF
;
A
#
# COMPACT_ATOMS: atom_id res chain seq x y z
N CYS A 1 -3.74 0.67 31.41
CA CYS A 1 -3.42 0.55 29.98
C CYS A 1 -3.50 1.96 29.40
N GLY A 2 -2.38 2.69 29.41
CA GLY A 2 -2.35 4.05 28.87
C GLY A 2 -2.35 3.96 27.35
N LEU A 3 -3.40 4.47 26.70
CA LEU A 3 -3.38 4.69 25.26
C LEU A 3 -2.32 5.77 24.99
N MET A 4 -1.19 5.37 24.43
CA MET A 4 -0.07 6.25 24.12
C MET A 4 -0.28 6.97 22.78
N ALA A 5 0.51 8.03 22.57
CA ALA A 5 0.39 8.88 21.40
C ALA A 5 0.94 8.15 20.16
N PRO A 6 0.19 8.09 19.06
CA PRO A 6 0.65 7.47 17.83
C PRO A 6 1.82 8.28 17.21
N PRO A 7 2.55 7.70 16.23
CA PRO A 7 3.58 8.44 15.50
C PRO A 7 3.05 9.76 14.95
N LYS A 8 3.93 10.76 14.82
CA LYS A 8 3.57 12.11 14.35
C LYS A 8 2.73 12.06 13.08
N GLY A 9 1.58 12.75 13.10
CA GLY A 9 0.64 12.83 11.97
C GLY A 9 -0.51 11.82 12.05
N PHE A 10 -0.44 10.81 12.92
CA PHE A 10 -1.47 9.77 13.07
C PHE A 10 -2.45 10.03 14.22
N GLU A 11 -2.39 11.20 14.88
CA GLU A 11 -3.13 11.48 16.12
C GLU A 11 -4.65 11.58 15.92
N LYS A 12 -5.08 12.11 14.76
CA LYS A 12 -6.50 12.29 14.40
C LYS A 12 -6.68 12.16 12.89
N LEU A 13 -6.85 10.93 12.43
CA LEU A 13 -7.11 10.66 11.03
C LEU A 13 -8.61 10.73 10.73
N GLU A 14 -8.93 11.34 9.59
CA GLU A 14 -10.24 11.30 8.97
C GLU A 14 -10.14 10.57 7.64
N TYR A 15 -11.19 9.85 7.28
CA TYR A 15 -11.24 9.03 6.08
C TYR A 15 -12.42 9.43 5.19
N LEU A 16 -12.28 9.14 3.90
CA LEU A 16 -13.35 9.17 2.93
C LEU A 16 -13.97 7.76 2.86
N THR A 17 -15.28 7.67 2.68
CA THR A 17 -15.99 6.39 2.60
C THR A 17 -16.46 6.10 1.19
N GLY A 18 -16.50 4.81 0.83
CA GLY A 18 -17.08 4.33 -0.42
C GLY A 18 -16.06 3.67 -1.34
N PHE A 19 -16.15 2.34 -1.44
CA PHE A 19 -15.34 1.55 -2.36
C PHE A 19 -15.54 1.98 -3.83
N GLY A 20 -14.44 2.24 -4.54
CA GLY A 20 -14.45 2.57 -5.97
C GLY A 20 -14.98 3.97 -6.32
N ASN A 21 -15.18 4.84 -5.33
CA ASN A 21 -15.63 6.21 -5.56
C ASN A 21 -14.60 7.06 -6.33
N THR A 22 -15.09 8.10 -6.99
CA THR A 22 -14.25 9.18 -7.52
C THR A 22 -14.17 10.29 -6.48
N PHE A 23 -13.08 10.31 -5.71
CA PHE A 23 -12.85 11.33 -4.69
C PHE A 23 -12.21 12.59 -5.28
N SER A 24 -12.45 13.73 -4.62
CA SER A 24 -11.78 15.01 -4.88
C SER A 24 -11.51 15.65 -3.53
N VAL A 25 -10.24 15.68 -3.14
CA VAL A 25 -9.79 16.09 -1.82
C VAL A 25 -8.51 16.90 -1.90
N GLU A 26 -8.34 17.82 -0.95
CA GLU A 26 -7.20 18.70 -0.88
C GLU A 26 -6.74 18.89 0.56
N ALA A 27 -5.43 18.94 0.76
CA ALA A 27 -4.84 19.26 2.07
C ALA A 27 -4.71 20.78 2.28
N LEU A 28 -4.68 21.57 1.20
CA LEU A 28 -4.62 23.02 1.21
C LEU A 28 -5.79 23.60 0.40
N PRO A 29 -6.38 24.74 0.83
CA PRO A 29 -7.55 25.30 0.16
C PRO A 29 -7.35 25.59 -1.33
N ASN A 30 -8.22 25.06 -2.18
CA ASN A 30 -8.19 25.16 -3.65
C ASN A 30 -6.91 24.61 -4.30
N ALA A 31 -6.23 23.65 -3.69
CA ALA A 31 -5.07 23.01 -4.30
C ALA A 31 -5.44 22.26 -5.60
N LEU A 32 -6.68 21.75 -5.67
CA LEU A 32 -7.20 21.13 -6.90
C LEU A 32 -7.56 22.19 -7.95
N PRO A 33 -7.10 22.04 -9.21
CA PRO A 33 -7.58 22.87 -10.31
C PRO A 33 -9.07 22.64 -10.58
N PHE A 34 -9.77 23.71 -10.95
CA PHE A 34 -11.19 23.67 -11.26
C PHE A 34 -11.42 23.51 -12.77
N GLY A 35 -12.23 22.52 -13.17
CA GLY A 35 -12.69 22.34 -14.56
C GLY A 35 -11.67 21.72 -15.53
N HIS A 36 -10.45 21.43 -15.10
CA HIS A 36 -9.43 20.72 -15.88
C HIS A 36 -8.41 20.03 -14.97
N ASN A 37 -7.56 19.14 -15.51
CA ASN A 37 -6.53 18.43 -14.72
C ASN A 37 -5.12 19.00 -14.88
N THR A 38 -4.84 19.69 -15.97
CA THR A 38 -3.49 20.13 -16.34
C THR A 38 -3.49 21.63 -16.67
N PRO A 39 -3.63 22.51 -15.66
CA PRO A 39 -3.43 23.94 -15.87
C PRO A 39 -1.98 24.20 -16.31
N GLN A 40 -1.73 25.34 -16.97
CA GLN A 40 -0.38 25.77 -17.28
C GLN A 40 0.46 25.99 -16.01
N ILE A 41 -0.18 26.45 -14.93
CA ILE A 41 0.43 26.63 -13.61
C ILE A 41 -0.56 26.09 -12.58
N CYS A 42 -0.21 25.02 -11.86
CA CYS A 42 -1.04 24.55 -10.75
C CYS A 42 -0.94 25.52 -9.58
N LYS A 43 -2.00 25.59 -8.76
CA LYS A 43 -1.95 26.37 -7.52
C LYS A 43 -0.80 25.89 -6.63
N TYR A 44 -0.22 26.81 -5.87
CA TYR A 44 0.95 26.56 -5.02
C TYR A 44 2.20 26.11 -5.79
N SER A 45 2.24 26.34 -7.10
CA SER A 45 3.33 25.89 -7.99
C SER A 45 3.56 24.37 -7.93
N LEU A 46 2.48 23.61 -7.68
CA LEU A 46 2.52 22.15 -7.69
C LEU A 46 2.71 21.61 -9.11
N TYR A 47 3.09 20.34 -9.19
CA TYR A 47 3.12 19.56 -10.42
C TYR A 47 1.89 18.67 -10.50
N ALA A 48 1.20 18.69 -11.65
CA ALA A 48 0.15 17.73 -11.96
C ALA A 48 0.78 16.42 -12.46
N GLU A 49 0.48 15.32 -11.79
CA GLU A 49 0.96 13.98 -12.13
C GLU A 49 -0.22 13.01 -12.16
N GLN A 50 -0.28 12.16 -13.18
CA GLN A 50 -1.34 11.15 -13.27
C GLN A 50 -0.76 9.76 -12.97
N LEU A 51 -1.36 9.08 -11.99
CA LEU A 51 -1.15 7.67 -11.75
C LEU A 51 -2.26 6.88 -12.47
N ASN A 52 -1.88 6.04 -13.43
CA ASN A 52 -2.80 5.18 -14.16
C ASN A 52 -2.73 3.75 -13.63
N GLY A 53 -3.80 3.29 -12.98
CA GLY A 53 -3.91 1.91 -12.49
C GLY A 53 -4.22 0.93 -13.62
N THR A 54 -5.02 1.37 -14.59
CA THR A 54 -5.47 0.58 -15.75
C THR A 54 -5.05 1.19 -17.09
N ALA A 55 -5.22 0.42 -18.17
CA ALA A 55 -5.08 0.93 -19.53
C ALA A 55 -6.04 2.11 -19.80
N PHE A 56 -5.60 3.08 -20.60
CA PHE A 56 -6.42 4.26 -20.95
C PHE A 56 -7.76 3.91 -21.60
N THR A 57 -7.81 2.82 -22.36
CA THR A 57 -8.99 2.34 -23.08
C THR A 57 -9.87 1.40 -22.26
N ALA A 58 -9.55 1.18 -20.97
CA ALA A 58 -10.40 0.39 -20.09
C ALA A 58 -11.82 0.98 -20.04
N PRO A 59 -12.88 0.15 -20.05
CA PRO A 59 -14.25 0.61 -19.89
C PRO A 59 -14.40 1.47 -18.64
N ARG A 60 -15.26 2.50 -18.69
CA ARG A 60 -15.39 3.50 -17.60
C ARG A 60 -15.54 2.88 -16.20
N ALA A 61 -16.33 1.81 -16.06
CA ALA A 61 -16.55 1.15 -14.78
C ALA A 61 -15.31 0.44 -14.20
N ALA A 62 -14.34 0.11 -15.06
CA ALA A 62 -13.09 -0.54 -14.68
C ALA A 62 -11.88 0.40 -14.76
N ASN A 63 -12.04 1.63 -15.27
CA ASN A 63 -10.94 2.55 -15.53
C ASN A 63 -10.51 3.24 -14.22
N GLN A 64 -9.31 2.93 -13.74
CA GLN A 64 -8.76 3.45 -12.49
C GLN A 64 -7.59 4.39 -12.75
N ARG A 65 -7.72 5.63 -12.28
CA ARG A 65 -6.69 6.68 -12.39
C ARG A 65 -6.86 7.75 -11.33
N SER A 66 -5.73 8.30 -10.88
CA SER A 66 -5.68 9.40 -9.93
C SER A 66 -4.82 10.53 -10.46
N TRP A 67 -5.23 11.76 -10.18
CA TRP A 67 -4.40 12.95 -10.39
C TRP A 67 -3.84 13.41 -9.04
N LEU A 68 -2.53 13.54 -8.97
CA LEU A 68 -1.79 14.04 -7.82
C LEU A 68 -1.25 15.43 -8.15
N TYR A 69 -1.44 16.37 -7.24
CA TYR A 69 -0.86 17.72 -7.32
C TYR A 69 0.19 17.83 -6.23
N ARG A 70 1.47 17.65 -6.61
CA ARG A 70 2.58 17.37 -5.69
C ARG A 70 3.70 18.40 -5.78
N ILE A 71 4.46 18.56 -4.69
CA ILE A 71 5.54 19.55 -4.57
C ILE A 71 6.67 19.26 -5.57
N GLN A 72 7.02 17.99 -5.74
CA GLN A 72 8.02 17.53 -6.71
C GLN A 72 7.48 16.32 -7.46
N PRO A 73 7.69 16.23 -8.79
CA PRO A 73 7.24 15.09 -9.58
C PRO A 73 7.98 13.81 -9.20
N SER A 74 7.32 12.67 -9.32
CA SER A 74 7.86 11.34 -9.02
C SER A 74 9.09 10.98 -9.83
N ALA A 75 9.26 11.59 -11.01
CA ALA A 75 10.40 11.38 -11.91
C ALA A 75 11.71 12.03 -11.43
N ARG A 76 11.67 12.86 -10.38
CA ARG A 76 12.87 13.46 -9.79
C ARG A 76 13.50 12.49 -8.78
N HIS A 77 14.28 11.54 -9.28
CA HIS A 77 15.09 10.63 -8.47
C HIS A 77 16.37 10.22 -9.21
N GLU A 78 17.37 9.74 -8.47
CA GLU A 78 18.57 9.13 -9.04
C GLU A 78 18.24 7.76 -9.67
N PRO A 79 19.05 7.25 -10.61
CA PRO A 79 18.85 5.92 -11.18
C PRO A 79 18.77 4.83 -10.11
N TYR A 80 17.87 3.85 -10.29
CA TYR A 80 17.77 2.71 -9.40
C TYR A 80 19.03 1.83 -9.52
N SER A 81 19.50 1.33 -8.39
CA SER A 81 20.48 0.25 -8.31
C SER A 81 19.83 -1.01 -7.76
N GLU A 82 20.29 -2.17 -8.22
CA GLU A 82 19.86 -3.46 -7.68
C GLU A 82 20.24 -3.57 -6.20
N GLU A 83 19.27 -3.86 -5.35
CA GLU A 83 19.48 -4.14 -3.93
C GLU A 83 19.56 -5.65 -3.73
N LYS A 84 20.63 -6.12 -3.08
CA LYS A 84 20.74 -7.52 -2.68
C LYS A 84 19.76 -7.77 -1.53
N SER A 85 18.57 -8.20 -1.87
CA SER A 85 17.53 -8.52 -0.90
C SER A 85 17.41 -10.03 -0.69
N ASP A 86 17.21 -10.44 0.56
CA ASP A 86 16.81 -11.82 0.91
C ASP A 86 15.34 -12.11 0.56
N LEU A 87 14.62 -11.15 -0.03
CA LEU A 87 13.28 -11.32 -0.59
C LEU A 87 13.31 -12.37 -1.71
N GLN A 88 13.05 -13.63 -1.34
CA GLN A 88 13.00 -14.72 -2.30
C GLN A 88 11.69 -14.67 -3.10
N PHE A 89 11.68 -13.84 -4.13
CA PHE A 89 10.67 -13.85 -5.20
C PHE A 89 10.82 -15.04 -6.18
N ALA A 90 11.61 -16.08 -5.85
CA ALA A 90 11.71 -17.30 -6.65
C ALA A 90 11.29 -18.56 -5.84
N PRO A 91 10.35 -19.42 -6.30
CA PRO A 91 10.11 -20.70 -5.67
C PRO A 91 11.15 -21.66 -6.25
N THR A 92 12.23 -21.89 -5.51
CA THR A 92 13.32 -22.79 -5.93
C THR A 92 13.03 -24.27 -5.67
N VAL A 93 11.86 -24.62 -5.13
CA VAL A 93 11.62 -25.94 -4.55
C VAL A 93 10.37 -26.59 -5.14
N LYS A 94 10.47 -27.87 -5.50
CA LYS A 94 9.33 -28.70 -5.88
C LYS A 94 8.37 -28.78 -4.70
N THR A 95 7.15 -28.25 -4.85
CA THR A 95 6.11 -28.33 -3.82
C THR A 95 5.42 -29.70 -3.89
N PRO A 96 5.35 -30.47 -2.78
CA PRO A 96 4.62 -31.73 -2.77
C PRO A 96 3.10 -31.49 -2.82
N PRO A 97 2.30 -32.50 -3.22
CA PRO A 97 0.84 -32.42 -3.15
C PRO A 97 0.29 -32.58 -1.73
N ASP A 98 1.15 -32.88 -0.76
CA ASP A 98 0.78 -33.08 0.64
C ASP A 98 0.33 -31.78 1.32
N GLN A 99 -0.57 -31.89 2.29
CA GLN A 99 -1.01 -30.73 3.08
C GLN A 99 0.15 -30.16 3.88
N MET A 100 0.40 -28.86 3.71
CA MET A 100 1.43 -28.14 4.45
C MET A 100 0.80 -27.24 5.52
N ARG A 101 1.52 -27.05 6.63
CA ARG A 101 1.16 -26.14 7.72
C ARG A 101 2.44 -25.50 8.24
N TRP A 102 2.34 -24.22 8.59
CA TRP A 102 3.42 -23.46 9.20
C TRP A 102 2.95 -22.93 10.55
N ASP A 103 3.89 -22.90 11.51
CA ASP A 103 3.73 -22.09 12.71
C ASP A 103 3.85 -20.59 12.35
N PRO A 104 3.32 -19.67 13.17
CA PRO A 104 3.50 -18.24 12.95
C PRO A 104 4.98 -17.86 12.82
N LEU A 105 5.32 -16.90 11.96
CA LEU A 105 6.68 -16.35 11.92
C LEU A 105 7.05 -15.78 13.29
N ASP A 106 8.25 -16.09 13.76
CA ASP A 106 8.80 -15.44 14.96
C ASP A 106 8.96 -13.94 14.71
N MET A 107 8.67 -13.13 15.73
CA MET A 107 9.00 -11.71 15.66
C MET A 107 10.52 -11.55 15.61
N PRO A 108 11.06 -10.63 14.78
CA PRO A 108 12.49 -10.38 14.76
C PRO A 108 12.97 -9.91 16.14
N SER A 109 14.13 -10.42 16.58
CA SER A 109 14.72 -9.99 17.85
C SER A 109 15.13 -8.51 17.78
N LYS A 110 15.28 -7.86 18.94
CA LYS A 110 15.73 -6.46 19.01
C LYS A 110 17.12 -6.25 18.37
N ASP A 111 17.94 -7.29 18.33
CA ASP A 111 19.27 -7.27 17.70
C ASP A 111 19.22 -7.44 16.17
N SER A 112 18.08 -7.89 15.62
CA SER A 112 17.82 -8.04 14.18
C SER A 112 16.66 -7.15 13.78
N ARG A 113 16.96 -5.87 13.53
CA ARG A 113 16.00 -4.88 13.07
C ARG A 113 15.57 -5.18 11.64
N LYS A 114 14.26 -5.37 11.42
CA LYS A 114 13.67 -5.59 10.09
C LYS A 114 12.48 -4.67 9.92
N ASN A 115 12.48 -3.87 8.86
CA ASN A 115 11.30 -3.09 8.49
C ASN A 115 10.26 -3.99 7.77
N PHE A 116 9.08 -3.43 7.48
CA PHE A 116 7.98 -4.16 6.84
C PHE A 116 8.41 -4.91 5.57
N ILE A 117 9.24 -4.31 4.72
CA ILE A 117 9.72 -4.92 3.47
C ILE A 117 10.77 -5.99 3.77
N ASP A 118 11.73 -5.72 4.64
CA ASP A 118 12.78 -6.69 5.01
C ASP A 118 12.21 -7.96 5.68
N GLY A 119 11.04 -7.82 6.30
CA GLY A 119 10.35 -8.88 7.04
C GLY A 119 9.49 -9.81 6.18
N ILE A 120 9.32 -9.54 4.88
CA ILE A 120 8.46 -10.32 3.98
C ILE A 120 9.10 -11.66 3.63
N VAL A 121 8.32 -12.74 3.77
CA VAL A 121 8.68 -14.12 3.42
C VAL A 121 7.60 -14.67 2.51
N ARG A 122 7.99 -15.11 1.31
CA ARG A 122 7.03 -15.72 0.38
C ARG A 122 6.78 -17.18 0.71
N VAL A 123 5.51 -17.56 0.76
CA VAL A 123 5.06 -18.92 1.12
C VAL A 123 4.60 -19.70 -0.10
N ALA A 124 3.84 -19.06 -0.99
CA ALA A 124 3.29 -19.70 -2.17
C ALA A 124 3.17 -18.70 -3.32
N GLU A 125 3.22 -19.22 -4.54
CA GLU A 125 3.04 -18.46 -5.76
C GLU A 125 2.40 -19.34 -6.83
N SER A 126 1.60 -18.73 -7.70
CA SER A 126 1.16 -19.34 -8.95
C SER A 126 1.05 -18.27 -10.03
N GLY A 127 1.61 -18.54 -11.20
CA GLY A 127 1.61 -17.63 -12.35
C GLY A 127 2.97 -16.95 -12.58
N ASP A 128 2.93 -15.84 -13.32
CA ASP A 128 4.10 -15.07 -13.73
C ASP A 128 3.80 -13.56 -13.59
N PRO A 129 4.53 -12.82 -12.74
CA PRO A 129 4.35 -11.37 -12.58
C PRO A 129 4.66 -10.58 -13.86
N SER A 130 5.58 -11.06 -14.71
CA SER A 130 5.90 -10.43 -16.00
C SER A 130 4.72 -10.52 -16.97
N ALA A 131 3.96 -11.62 -16.90
CA ALA A 131 2.74 -11.83 -17.66
C ALA A 131 1.51 -11.12 -17.07
N LYS A 132 1.65 -10.43 -15.92
CA LYS A 132 0.53 -9.84 -15.15
C LYS A 132 -0.59 -10.84 -14.88
N ALA A 133 -0.21 -12.08 -14.56
CA ALA A 133 -1.14 -13.17 -14.35
C ALA A 133 -0.65 -14.05 -13.20
N GLY A 134 -1.42 -14.10 -12.12
CA GLY A 134 -1.08 -14.93 -10.97
C GLY A 134 -1.30 -14.25 -9.63
N ILE A 135 -0.81 -14.93 -8.61
CA ILE A 135 -0.94 -14.58 -7.20
C ILE A 135 0.30 -15.04 -6.45
N ALA A 136 0.70 -14.27 -5.45
CA ALA A 136 1.66 -14.70 -4.44
C ALA A 136 1.12 -14.44 -3.03
N ILE A 137 1.45 -15.37 -2.12
CA ILE A 137 1.10 -15.30 -0.71
C ILE A 137 2.38 -15.12 0.08
N TYR A 138 2.39 -14.11 0.93
CA TYR A 138 3.49 -13.80 1.82
C TYR A 138 3.04 -13.80 3.28
N LEU A 139 3.97 -14.12 4.15
CA LEU A 139 3.95 -13.76 5.56
C LEU A 139 4.90 -12.58 5.74
N TYR A 140 4.70 -11.76 6.77
CA TYR A 140 5.72 -10.79 7.18
C TYR A 140 5.81 -10.72 8.69
N ALA A 141 7.01 -10.47 9.20
CA ALA A 141 7.25 -10.10 10.59
C ALA A 141 8.35 -9.02 10.65
N ALA A 142 8.05 -7.89 11.28
CA ALA A 142 8.91 -6.71 11.30
C ALA A 142 8.86 -6.01 12.66
N ASN A 143 9.95 -5.39 13.08
CA ASN A 143 10.08 -4.70 14.37
C ASN A 143 10.71 -3.30 14.23
N ASP A 144 10.82 -2.79 13.00
CA ASP A 144 11.41 -1.50 12.71
C ASP A 144 10.55 -0.67 11.74
N SER A 145 10.62 0.64 11.91
CA SER A 145 9.91 1.60 11.06
C SER A 145 10.66 1.84 9.75
N MET A 146 9.92 2.05 8.66
CA MET A 146 10.47 2.50 7.38
C MET A 146 10.81 4.01 7.40
N VAL A 147 11.78 4.42 8.21
CA VAL A 147 12.22 5.83 8.35
C VAL A 147 12.97 6.29 7.10
N ASN A 148 12.54 7.42 6.50
CA ASN A 148 13.09 7.97 5.26
C ASN A 148 13.12 6.96 4.09
N LYS A 149 12.19 6.01 4.10
CA LYS A 149 12.07 4.94 3.11
C LYS A 149 10.62 4.81 2.64
N ALA A 150 10.44 4.62 1.34
CA ALA A 150 9.20 4.13 0.76
C ALA A 150 9.47 2.92 -0.13
N PHE A 151 8.44 2.13 -0.33
CA PHE A 151 8.40 1.04 -1.28
C PHE A 151 7.20 1.23 -2.21
N TYR A 152 7.31 0.78 -3.46
CA TYR A 152 6.15 0.53 -4.30
C TYR A 152 6.29 -0.81 -5.03
N ASN A 153 5.16 -1.40 -5.37
CA ASN A 153 5.12 -2.64 -6.11
C ASN A 153 4.76 -2.38 -7.57
N SER A 154 5.65 -2.69 -8.52
CA SER A 154 5.38 -2.59 -9.96
C SER A 154 4.68 -3.82 -10.52
N ASP A 155 4.61 -4.91 -9.76
CA ASP A 155 4.06 -6.18 -10.21
C ASP A 155 2.55 -6.25 -10.06
N GLY A 156 2.03 -5.89 -8.89
CA GLY A 156 0.62 -6.11 -8.56
C GLY A 156 0.07 -5.28 -7.40
N ASP A 157 -1.19 -5.55 -7.07
CA ASP A 157 -1.86 -5.01 -5.88
C ASP A 157 -1.56 -5.88 -4.66
N MET A 158 -1.34 -5.26 -3.51
CA MET A 158 -1.09 -5.95 -2.24
C MET A 158 -2.28 -5.76 -1.30
N LEU A 159 -2.97 -6.85 -0.95
CA LEU A 159 -3.91 -6.91 0.17
C LEU A 159 -3.18 -7.40 1.41
N VAL A 160 -3.10 -6.56 2.43
CA VAL A 160 -2.39 -6.83 3.68
C VAL A 160 -3.39 -7.12 4.80
N VAL A 161 -3.13 -8.19 5.54
CA VAL A 161 -3.95 -8.66 6.67
C VAL A 161 -3.10 -8.67 7.95
N PRO A 162 -3.17 -7.60 8.75
CA PRO A 162 -2.56 -7.54 10.07
C PRO A 162 -3.01 -8.68 11.00
N GLN A 163 -2.05 -9.38 11.61
CA GLN A 163 -2.29 -10.41 12.63
C GLN A 163 -1.84 -9.94 14.01
N ALA A 164 -0.72 -9.22 14.09
CA ALA A 164 -0.19 -8.64 15.33
C ALA A 164 0.36 -7.23 15.06
N GLY A 165 0.26 -6.38 16.08
CA GLY A 165 0.75 -5.00 16.08
C GLY A 165 -0.08 -4.04 15.23
N THR A 166 0.05 -2.75 15.54
CA THR A 166 -0.61 -1.66 14.82
C THR A 166 0.24 -1.19 13.64
N HIS A 167 -0.37 -1.09 12.46
CA HIS A 167 0.31 -0.64 11.24
C HIS A 167 0.01 0.83 11.00
N TYR A 168 1.03 1.66 11.02
CA TYR A 168 0.94 3.08 10.68
C TYR A 168 1.43 3.27 9.24
N VAL A 169 0.50 3.31 8.30
CA VAL A 169 0.79 3.31 6.86
C VAL A 169 0.75 4.73 6.30
N LYS A 170 1.86 5.18 5.72
CA LYS A 170 1.93 6.41 4.91
C LYS A 170 1.84 6.04 3.44
N THR A 171 1.02 6.77 2.68
CA THR A 171 0.91 6.63 1.21
C THR A 171 0.93 7.99 0.54
N GLU A 172 1.08 8.02 -0.79
CA GLU A 172 0.92 9.26 -1.57
C GLU A 172 -0.49 9.88 -1.48
N PHE A 173 -1.49 9.13 -1.00
CA PHE A 173 -2.87 9.57 -0.82
C PHE A 173 -3.20 9.98 0.62
N GLY A 174 -2.27 9.77 1.54
CA GLY A 174 -2.42 10.12 2.95
C GLY A 174 -2.08 8.98 3.91
N LEU A 175 -2.56 9.11 5.14
CA LEU A 175 -2.20 8.26 6.28
C LEU A 175 -3.33 7.29 6.64
N MET A 176 -2.97 6.06 7.02
CA MET A 176 -3.90 5.05 7.52
C MET A 176 -3.33 4.38 8.77
N VAL A 177 -4.18 4.16 9.78
CA VAL A 177 -3.89 3.26 10.91
C VAL A 177 -4.68 1.98 10.71
N VAL A 178 -4.01 0.84 10.75
CA VAL A 178 -4.65 -0.46 10.51
C VAL A 178 -4.25 -1.45 11.59
N LYS A 179 -5.24 -2.05 12.26
CA LYS A 179 -5.06 -2.95 13.40
C LYS A 179 -5.44 -4.38 13.05
N PRO A 180 -5.05 -5.38 13.87
CA PRO A 180 -5.56 -6.74 13.72
C PRO A 180 -7.10 -6.75 13.75
N GLY A 181 -7.70 -7.44 12.78
CA GLY A 181 -9.15 -7.42 12.53
C GLY A 181 -9.57 -6.47 11.40
N GLU A 182 -8.67 -5.63 10.91
CA GLU A 182 -8.85 -4.80 9.73
C GLU A 182 -7.97 -5.31 8.58
N ILE A 183 -8.20 -4.81 7.36
CA ILE A 183 -7.34 -5.06 6.19
C ILE A 183 -7.04 -3.74 5.49
N PHE A 184 -5.96 -3.69 4.72
CA PHE A 184 -5.72 -2.58 3.81
C PHE A 184 -5.18 -3.07 2.46
N VAL A 185 -5.41 -2.28 1.42
CA VAL A 185 -4.95 -2.56 0.06
C VAL A 185 -4.06 -1.42 -0.39
N ILE A 186 -2.87 -1.77 -0.89
CA ILE A 186 -2.02 -0.85 -1.65
C ILE A 186 -2.01 -1.33 -3.09
N GLN A 187 -2.55 -0.51 -3.99
CA GLN A 187 -2.58 -0.84 -5.40
C GLN A 187 -1.22 -0.63 -6.06
N ARG A 188 -1.01 -1.33 -7.17
CA ARG A 188 0.22 -1.30 -7.97
C ARG A 188 0.68 0.13 -8.25
N GLY A 189 1.97 0.39 -8.03
CA GLY A 189 2.60 1.68 -8.32
C GLY A 189 2.48 2.74 -7.23
N ILE A 190 1.62 2.55 -6.23
CA ILE A 190 1.47 3.51 -5.12
C ILE A 190 2.66 3.36 -4.17
N ARG A 191 3.36 4.46 -3.90
CA ARG A 191 4.44 4.50 -2.92
C ARG A 191 3.86 4.53 -1.50
N PHE A 192 4.41 3.70 -0.64
CA PHE A 192 4.02 3.64 0.77
C PHE A 192 5.19 3.35 1.70
N SER A 193 4.99 3.67 2.98
CA SER A 193 5.92 3.43 4.07
C SER A 193 5.12 2.93 5.27
N VAL A 194 5.66 1.97 6.02
CA VAL A 194 5.00 1.39 7.20
C VAL A 194 5.85 1.70 8.43
N LEU A 195 5.24 2.34 9.42
CA LEU A 195 5.83 2.58 10.72
C LEU A 195 5.28 1.59 11.74
N VAL A 196 6.15 1.23 12.67
CA VAL A 196 5.92 0.33 13.79
C VAL A 196 6.10 1.15 15.07
N ASP A 197 5.22 0.93 16.05
CA ASP A 197 5.38 1.52 17.37
C ASP A 197 6.60 0.90 18.07
N GLU A 198 7.56 1.72 18.52
CA GLU A 198 8.79 1.26 19.17
C GLU A 198 8.54 0.54 20.50
N GLU A 199 7.37 0.75 21.12
CA GLU A 199 6.98 0.08 22.35
C GLU A 199 6.25 -1.26 22.11
N GLU A 200 5.77 -1.53 20.89
CA GLU A 200 5.25 -2.84 20.50
C GLU A 200 6.39 -3.82 20.19
N GLU A 201 6.14 -5.13 20.29
CA GLU A 201 7.14 -6.15 19.92
C GLU A 201 7.47 -6.09 18.42
N GLY A 202 6.50 -5.68 17.61
CA GLY A 202 6.58 -5.57 16.17
C GLY A 202 5.21 -5.74 15.51
N ILE A 203 5.21 -5.80 14.19
CA ILE A 203 4.06 -6.12 13.35
C ILE A 203 4.25 -7.47 12.66
N ARG A 204 3.16 -8.23 12.52
CA ARG A 204 3.15 -9.52 11.80
C ARG A 204 1.82 -9.71 11.08
N GLY A 205 1.83 -10.37 9.94
CA GLY A 205 0.60 -10.67 9.21
C GLY A 205 0.83 -11.39 7.88
N TYR A 206 -0.17 -11.25 7.01
CA TYR A 206 -0.23 -11.92 5.72
C TYR A 206 -0.37 -10.89 4.60
N ILE A 207 0.13 -11.23 3.41
CA ILE A 207 -0.06 -10.44 2.20
C ILE A 207 -0.53 -11.36 1.08
N CYS A 208 -1.59 -10.95 0.41
CA CYS A 208 -2.02 -11.50 -0.87
C CYS A 208 -1.67 -10.50 -1.97
N GLU A 209 -0.71 -10.85 -2.81
CA GLU A 209 -0.35 -10.06 -3.99
C GLU A 209 -1.01 -10.66 -5.23
N VAL A 210 -1.72 -9.85 -6.00
CA VAL A 210 -2.29 -10.25 -7.28
C VAL A 210 -1.59 -9.52 -8.43
N TYR A 211 -1.09 -10.27 -9.41
CA TYR A 211 -0.31 -9.71 -10.52
C TYR A 211 -1.19 -9.11 -11.63
N GLY A 212 -2.46 -9.51 -11.66
CA GLY A 212 -3.43 -9.13 -12.68
C GLY A 212 -4.72 -8.57 -12.07
N GLY A 213 -5.24 -7.51 -12.67
CA GLY A 213 -6.47 -6.85 -12.23
C GLY A 213 -6.30 -6.11 -10.89
N HIS A 214 -7.44 -5.75 -10.31
CA HIS A 214 -7.54 -5.09 -8.99
C HIS A 214 -8.59 -5.82 -8.16
N PHE A 215 -8.46 -5.77 -6.83
CA PHE A 215 -9.49 -6.29 -5.94
C PHE A 215 -10.83 -5.58 -6.18
N LYS A 216 -11.93 -6.34 -6.12
CA LYS A 216 -13.29 -5.85 -6.29
C LYS A 216 -14.23 -6.51 -5.29
N ILE A 217 -15.30 -5.81 -4.94
CA ILE A 217 -16.42 -6.40 -4.22
C ILE A 217 -17.11 -7.39 -5.19
N PRO A 218 -17.41 -8.64 -4.75
CA PRO A 218 -18.06 -9.62 -5.61
C PRO A 218 -19.50 -9.23 -5.96
N ASP A 219 -19.98 -9.71 -7.10
CA ASP A 219 -21.40 -9.62 -7.43
C ASP A 219 -22.22 -10.39 -6.39
N LEU A 220 -23.26 -9.76 -5.87
CA LEU A 220 -24.07 -10.30 -4.76
C LEU A 220 -25.06 -11.38 -5.21
N GLY A 221 -25.37 -11.46 -6.51
CA GLY A 221 -26.34 -12.41 -7.04
C GLY A 221 -27.68 -12.32 -6.29
N PRO A 222 -28.24 -13.45 -5.82
CA PRO A 222 -29.50 -13.48 -5.08
C PRO A 222 -29.52 -12.75 -3.73
N ILE A 223 -28.36 -12.41 -3.14
CA ILE A 223 -28.30 -11.61 -1.91
C ILE A 223 -28.91 -10.21 -2.15
N GLY A 224 -28.88 -9.73 -3.41
CA GLY A 224 -29.53 -8.49 -3.81
C GLY A 224 -28.56 -7.31 -3.75
N ALA A 225 -28.99 -6.20 -3.15
CA ALA A 225 -28.28 -4.92 -3.23
C ALA A 225 -27.44 -4.57 -1.98
N ASN A 226 -27.53 -5.37 -0.90
CA ASN A 226 -26.84 -5.10 0.37
C ASN A 226 -26.41 -6.41 1.02
N GLY A 227 -25.26 -6.41 1.71
CA GLY A 227 -24.72 -7.60 2.39
C GLY A 227 -23.25 -7.85 2.05
N LEU A 228 -22.64 -8.81 2.75
CA LEU A 228 -21.18 -9.05 2.74
C LEU A 228 -20.41 -7.80 3.18
N ALA A 229 -19.43 -7.34 2.40
CA ALA A 229 -18.69 -6.10 2.67
C ALA A 229 -19.38 -4.94 1.95
N ASN A 230 -20.12 -4.10 2.68
CA ASN A 230 -20.82 -2.97 2.07
C ASN A 230 -19.81 -1.90 1.61
N PRO A 231 -20.01 -1.27 0.42
CA PRO A 231 -19.07 -0.27 -0.10
C PRO A 231 -18.79 0.90 0.85
N GLN A 232 -19.76 1.28 1.69
CA GLN A 232 -19.63 2.40 2.62
C GLN A 232 -18.59 2.17 3.73
N ASP A 233 -18.28 0.90 4.03
CA ASP A 233 -17.39 0.52 5.12
C ASP A 233 -15.90 0.56 4.69
N PHE A 234 -15.64 0.80 3.40
CA PHE A 234 -14.28 0.97 2.86
C PHE A 234 -13.82 2.42 3.01
N LEU A 235 -12.68 2.58 3.69
CA LEU A 235 -12.08 3.86 4.03
C LEU A 235 -10.89 4.17 3.12
N THR A 236 -10.82 5.40 2.61
CA THR A 236 -9.67 5.94 1.85
C THR A 236 -9.07 7.12 2.63
N PRO A 237 -7.74 7.22 2.74
CA PRO A 237 -7.12 8.31 3.51
C PRO A 237 -7.43 9.69 2.93
N LYS A 238 -7.53 10.69 3.80
CA LYS A 238 -7.47 12.09 3.39
C LYS A 238 -6.04 12.50 3.05
N PRO A 239 -5.84 13.45 2.13
CA PRO A 239 -4.53 13.85 1.66
C PRO A 239 -3.69 14.43 2.80
N TYR A 240 -2.44 14.01 2.85
CA TYR A 240 -1.42 14.48 3.78
C TYR A 240 -0.11 14.62 3.01
N PHE A 241 0.70 15.62 3.36
CA PHE A 241 1.98 15.85 2.70
C PHE A 241 3.05 16.27 3.71
N GLU A 242 4.29 15.97 3.37
CA GLU A 242 5.49 16.37 4.10
C GLU A 242 6.40 17.11 3.11
N ASP A 243 6.99 18.23 3.53
CA ASP A 243 7.97 18.99 2.75
C ASP A 243 9.29 19.05 3.53
N GLU A 244 9.89 17.88 3.72
CA GLU A 244 11.14 17.71 4.46
C GLU A 244 12.30 17.47 3.49
N LYS A 245 13.41 18.17 3.72
CA LYS A 245 14.64 18.01 2.92
C LYS A 245 15.55 17.00 3.58
N VAL A 246 15.29 15.72 3.29
CA VAL A 246 16.07 14.59 3.80
C VAL A 246 16.56 13.72 2.64
N GLU A 247 17.63 12.97 2.88
CA GLU A 247 17.95 11.84 2.03
C GLU A 247 16.85 10.79 2.18
N TYR A 248 16.30 10.33 1.07
CA TYR A 248 15.14 9.46 1.05
C TYR A 248 15.35 8.32 0.05
N THR A 249 15.16 7.08 0.51
CA THR A 249 15.31 5.89 -0.34
C THR A 249 13.93 5.43 -0.81
N VAL A 250 13.77 5.24 -2.12
CA VAL A 250 12.59 4.58 -2.68
C VAL A 250 13.04 3.24 -3.24
N SER A 251 12.51 2.14 -2.70
CA SER A 251 12.70 0.80 -3.24
C SER A 251 11.49 0.37 -4.07
N THR A 252 11.71 -0.57 -4.99
CA THR A 252 10.63 -1.13 -5.82
C THR A 252 10.80 -2.62 -6.00
N LYS A 253 9.68 -3.33 -6.03
CA LYS A 253 9.59 -4.66 -6.66
C LYS A 253 9.27 -4.44 -8.13
N PHE A 254 10.06 -5.02 -9.03
CA PHE A 254 9.98 -4.85 -10.48
C PHE A 254 10.36 -6.13 -11.20
#